data_AF-A0A918KDU9-F1
#
_entry.id   AF-A0A918KDU9-F1
#
_cell.length_a   1.000
_cell.length_b   1.000
_cell.length_c   1.000
_cell.angle_alpha   90.00
_cell.angle_beta   90.00
_cell.angle_gamma   90.00
#
_symmetry.space_group_name_H-M   'P 1'
#
loop_
_entity.id
_entity.type
_entity.pdbx_description
1 polymer ?
#
loop_
_entity_poly.entity_id
_entity_poly.type
_entity_poly.pdbx_seq_one_letter_code
_entity_poly.pdbx_strand_id
1 'polypeptide(L)'
;MEHNLQHFYIPEEQSIYLLSHKDAAKLKAWIKLCIRQLERLGYREIELIGKGAFGFVFAGRTSGGTELVFKFSRINLPQHVQDKLEEESYLQSLLNHPQIPRVIDFVRVGKQAILVMTRAPGLDLDIYGLREGRLSPQLILKLAAQLADMLHYLRNMTDGSGLARPVVHGDIKPSNLVFDPDSESVQLIDWGSSVFAQLDANHQFMSSNVMDLMSSDLQNTNAKLGDIYFIGDEQLNGGLSSPRFDEQGTAATLYALASGQGCRFGRKVITPQSLGLPVEFARVLAAMMDDDAGLRLRAGNYFLKQMDRMRHIVALNTEGDPHPMIPVWVSERHRDIDTVVYSSRKSFLRQQSPDMTLMDVEDEQLDKYYKNYLQGMGETEKAFVAAVSRLGRYPIVGGLAVKWHSDGVRIESAFSLHDPAMKRSFHQAVNNMVNLARGVYRQGTFKAVMYNARDTIHLDRRSPDEPFTVPKRFAIPYLVTPVPQDDKPERMHSYFEDGRDPDEHLVLPDRIMNAIEALDRIHHTGCIIFEVLPQNLKIHNYYRLLDASQEAEFEALLNEILAAVGEIRGLGICGYMKLPYKDPRHFDHIDQLPEKYSPRNPRGEGVVARG
;
A
#
# COMPACT_ATOMS: atom_id res chain seq x y z
N MET A 1 28.18 3.72 13.58
CA MET A 1 27.64 3.13 14.82
C MET A 1 26.13 3.00 14.65
N GLU A 2 25.77 1.87 14.04
CA GLU A 2 24.57 1.05 14.23
C GLU A 2 23.23 1.74 14.52
N HIS A 3 22.51 2.07 13.44
CA HIS A 3 21.06 2.23 13.44
C HIS A 3 20.39 0.84 13.37
N ASN A 4 20.52 0.04 14.43
CA ASN A 4 19.89 -1.28 14.51
C ASN A 4 18.39 -1.16 14.84
N LEU A 5 17.57 -0.88 13.83
CA LEU A 5 16.15 -1.26 13.83
C LEU A 5 16.00 -2.54 13.01
N GLN A 6 16.40 -3.64 13.63
CA GLN A 6 16.22 -4.95 13.05
C GLN A 6 14.81 -5.43 13.44
N HIS A 7 13.96 -5.75 12.46
CA HIS A 7 12.86 -6.74 12.57
C HIS A 7 11.39 -6.36 12.34
N PHE A 8 10.99 -5.10 12.18
CA PHE A 8 9.57 -4.75 11.98
C PHE A 8 9.29 -3.94 10.70
N TYR A 9 8.11 -4.16 10.11
CA TYR A 9 7.67 -3.46 8.90
C TYR A 9 6.58 -2.45 9.24
N ILE A 10 6.87 -1.19 8.93
CA ILE A 10 5.89 -0.11 8.80
C ILE A 10 5.86 0.25 7.32
N PRO A 11 4.67 0.36 6.69
CA PRO A 11 4.56 0.77 5.29
C PRO A 11 5.40 2.03 5.03
N GLU A 12 6.09 2.09 3.89
CA GLU A 12 7.00 3.20 3.55
C GLU A 12 6.31 4.57 3.62
N GLU A 13 5.05 4.63 3.17
CA GLU A 13 4.18 5.82 3.25
C GLU A 13 4.00 6.32 4.69
N GLN A 14 4.05 5.41 5.66
CA GLN A 14 3.86 5.65 7.10
C GLN A 14 5.18 5.87 7.86
N SER A 15 6.34 5.66 7.20
CA SER A 15 7.66 5.89 7.81
C SER A 15 7.88 7.34 8.25
N ILE A 16 7.11 8.29 7.69
CA ILE A 16 7.14 9.70 8.10
C ILE A 16 6.78 9.89 9.58
N TYR A 17 5.90 9.04 10.12
CA TYR A 17 5.50 9.07 11.52
C TYR A 17 6.58 8.50 12.45
N LEU A 18 7.60 7.85 11.89
CA LEU A 18 8.76 7.36 12.61
C LEU A 18 9.94 8.33 12.57
N LEU A 19 9.87 9.39 11.76
CA LEU A 19 10.94 10.38 11.64
C LEU A 19 11.14 11.09 12.97
N SER A 20 12.41 11.33 13.32
CA SER A 20 12.75 12.15 14.46
C SER A 20 12.20 13.58 14.30
N HIS A 21 11.97 14.28 15.41
CA HIS A 21 11.57 15.69 15.39
C HIS A 21 12.52 16.57 14.54
N LYS A 22 13.81 16.18 14.44
CA LYS A 22 14.82 16.87 13.63
C LYS A 22 14.62 16.65 12.14
N ASP A 23 14.23 15.45 11.71
CA ASP A 23 14.06 15.13 10.29
C ASP A 23 12.76 15.69 9.72
N ALA A 24 11.69 15.71 10.52
CA ALA A 24 10.46 16.43 10.18
C ALA A 24 10.69 17.94 9.99
N ALA A 25 11.58 18.55 10.79
CA ALA A 25 11.95 19.96 10.65
C ALA A 25 12.75 20.23 9.36
N LYS A 26 13.71 19.34 9.01
CA LYS A 26 14.45 19.42 7.74
C LYS A 26 13.52 19.31 6.53
N LEU A 27 12.57 18.38 6.57
CA LEU A 27 11.57 18.19 5.52
C LEU A 27 10.75 19.47 5.28
N LYS A 28 10.21 20.07 6.35
CA LYS A 28 9.46 21.32 6.29
C LYS A 28 10.29 22.48 5.74
N ALA A 29 11.55 22.59 6.14
CA ALA A 29 12.46 23.62 5.63
C ALA A 29 12.71 23.47 4.13
N TRP A 30 12.85 22.23 3.66
CA TRP A 30 13.09 21.90 2.25
C TRP A 30 11.86 22.18 1.38
N ILE A 31 10.65 21.82 1.85
CA ILE A 31 9.38 22.15 1.17
C ILE A 31 9.26 23.66 0.98
N LYS A 32 9.54 24.46 2.01
CA LYS A 32 9.53 25.93 1.93
C LYS A 32 10.57 26.49 0.95
N LEU A 33 11.69 25.81 0.77
CA LEU A 33 12.71 26.21 -0.21
C LEU A 33 12.20 26.00 -1.64
N CYS A 34 11.59 24.85 -1.92
CA CYS A 34 11.04 24.54 -3.24
C CYS A 34 9.89 25.47 -3.62
N ILE A 35 8.98 25.76 -2.69
CA ILE A 35 7.89 26.72 -2.91
C ILE A 35 8.45 28.09 -3.31
N ARG A 36 9.40 28.65 -2.55
CA ARG A 36 10.02 29.94 -2.88
C ARG A 36 10.75 29.94 -4.22
N GLN A 37 11.32 28.81 -4.61
CA GLN A 37 11.99 28.67 -5.90
C GLN A 37 10.99 28.71 -7.05
N LEU A 38 9.86 28.01 -6.93
CA LEU A 38 8.77 28.06 -7.91
C LEU A 38 8.12 29.45 -7.98
N GLU A 39 7.95 30.13 -6.84
CA GLU A 39 7.45 31.52 -6.81
C GLU A 39 8.38 32.48 -7.58
N ARG A 40 9.70 32.31 -7.44
CA ARG A 40 10.70 33.09 -8.19
C ARG A 40 10.69 32.80 -9.69
N LEU A 41 10.28 31.59 -10.08
CA LEU A 41 10.08 31.22 -11.48
C LEU A 41 8.73 31.72 -12.04
N GLY A 42 7.93 32.42 -11.22
CA GLY A 42 6.68 33.05 -11.65
C GLY A 42 5.42 32.21 -11.43
N TYR A 43 5.53 31.06 -10.75
CA TYR A 43 4.40 30.20 -10.41
C TYR A 43 3.73 30.64 -9.10
N ARG A 44 2.44 30.28 -8.94
CA ARG A 44 1.62 30.66 -7.78
C ARG A 44 0.80 29.48 -7.29
N GLU A 45 0.19 29.61 -6.11
CA GLU A 45 -0.69 28.59 -5.51
C GLU A 45 0.01 27.22 -5.40
N ILE A 46 1.26 27.25 -4.94
CA ILE A 46 2.10 26.05 -4.92
C ILE A 46 1.75 25.18 -3.71
N GLU A 47 1.40 23.94 -3.98
CA GLU A 47 1.09 22.92 -2.97
C GLU A 47 1.95 21.67 -3.19
N LEU A 48 2.34 21.00 -2.11
CA LEU A 48 2.98 19.69 -2.21
C LEU A 48 1.88 18.64 -2.46
N ILE A 49 1.97 17.90 -3.57
CA ILE A 49 0.99 16.87 -3.94
C ILE A 49 1.52 15.45 -3.83
N GLY A 50 2.84 15.27 -3.72
CA GLY A 50 3.43 13.93 -3.62
C GLY A 50 4.87 13.93 -3.14
N LYS A 51 5.29 12.79 -2.59
CA LYS A 51 6.66 12.48 -2.21
C LYS A 51 7.00 11.10 -2.79
N GLY A 52 8.09 11.01 -3.55
CA GLY A 52 8.55 9.76 -4.14
C GLY A 52 10.02 9.45 -3.81
N ALA A 53 10.49 8.32 -4.32
CA ALA A 53 11.88 7.87 -4.18
C ALA A 53 12.88 8.91 -4.70
N PHE A 54 12.58 9.52 -5.86
CA PHE A 54 13.47 10.45 -6.56
C PHE A 54 13.32 11.93 -6.14
N GLY A 55 12.30 12.26 -5.33
CA GLY A 55 12.12 13.61 -4.80
C GLY A 55 10.68 13.99 -4.46
N PHE A 56 10.32 15.23 -4.74
CA PHE A 56 9.06 15.85 -4.32
C PHE A 56 8.29 16.36 -5.52
N VAL A 57 6.97 16.24 -5.45
CA VAL A 57 6.05 16.65 -6.50
C VAL A 57 5.14 17.74 -5.97
N PHE A 58 5.13 18.87 -6.66
CA PHE A 58 4.30 20.02 -6.33
C PHE A 58 3.29 20.28 -7.45
N ALA A 59 2.13 20.82 -7.11
CA ALA A 59 1.22 21.45 -8.07
C ALA A 59 1.29 22.96 -7.91
N GLY A 60 0.95 23.70 -8.95
CA GLY A 60 0.80 25.15 -8.91
C GLY A 60 0.28 25.69 -10.23
N ARG A 61 0.21 27.01 -10.34
CA ARG A 61 -0.39 27.69 -11.50
C ARG A 61 0.55 28.68 -12.13
N THR A 62 0.45 28.83 -13.46
CA THR A 62 1.05 29.95 -14.18
C THR A 62 0.30 31.25 -13.89
N SER A 63 0.89 32.38 -14.25
CA SER A 63 0.20 33.68 -14.20
C SER A 63 -1.08 33.73 -15.03
N GLY A 64 -1.18 32.90 -16.08
CA GLY A 64 -2.37 32.73 -16.92
C GLY A 64 -3.40 31.74 -16.37
N GLY A 65 -3.19 31.17 -15.18
CA GLY A 65 -4.13 30.25 -14.53
C GLY A 65 -4.02 28.79 -14.98
N THR A 66 -3.03 28.43 -15.80
CA THR A 66 -2.81 27.03 -16.21
C THR A 66 -2.23 26.23 -15.06
N GLU A 67 -2.83 25.08 -14.75
CA GLU A 67 -2.33 24.17 -13.70
C GLU A 67 -1.19 23.29 -14.20
N LEU A 68 -0.14 23.21 -13.39
CA LEU A 68 1.10 22.50 -13.69
C LEU A 68 1.52 21.63 -12.50
N VAL A 69 2.35 20.63 -12.81
CA VAL A 69 3.03 19.75 -11.85
C VAL A 69 4.54 19.94 -11.99
N PHE A 70 5.23 19.95 -10.85
CA PHE A 70 6.67 20.17 -10.72
C PHE A 70 7.31 19.00 -9.98
N LYS A 71 8.11 18.19 -10.67
CA LYS A 71 8.88 17.09 -10.06
C LYS A 71 10.32 17.53 -9.86
N PHE A 72 10.80 17.43 -8.62
CA PHE A 72 12.15 17.83 -8.24
C PHE A 72 13.07 16.63 -8.05
N SER A 73 14.31 16.75 -8.51
CA SER A 73 15.37 15.84 -8.06
C SER A 73 15.84 16.21 -6.64
N ARG A 74 16.22 15.21 -5.86
CA ARG A 74 16.89 15.47 -4.57
C ARG A 74 18.35 15.88 -4.81
N ILE A 75 18.74 17.03 -4.26
CA ILE A 75 20.06 17.64 -4.47
C ILE A 75 21.20 16.84 -3.84
N ASN A 76 20.89 16.01 -2.84
CA ASN A 76 21.87 15.17 -2.13
C ASN A 76 22.08 13.79 -2.76
N LEU A 77 21.35 13.45 -3.83
CA LEU A 77 21.53 12.17 -4.51
C LEU A 77 22.72 12.23 -5.49
N PRO A 78 23.38 11.09 -5.76
CA PRO A 78 24.42 11.00 -6.77
C PRO A 78 23.99 11.53 -8.15
N GLN A 79 24.94 12.03 -8.95
CA GLN A 79 24.63 12.63 -10.25
C GLN A 79 23.85 11.67 -11.16
N HIS A 80 24.23 10.40 -11.20
CA HIS A 80 23.54 9.38 -12.00
C HIS A 80 22.06 9.18 -11.60
N VAL A 81 21.64 9.56 -10.39
CA VAL A 81 20.23 9.54 -9.96
C VAL A 81 19.52 10.84 -10.29
N GLN A 82 20.24 11.97 -10.33
CA GLN A 82 19.69 13.23 -10.83
C GLN A 82 19.43 13.16 -12.34
N ASP A 83 20.29 12.46 -13.07
CA ASP A 83 20.17 12.27 -14.53
C ASP A 83 18.92 11.44 -14.89
N LYS A 84 18.41 10.60 -13.97
CA LYS A 84 17.14 9.86 -14.17
C LYS A 84 15.95 10.77 -14.43
N LEU A 85 15.90 11.96 -13.82
CA LEU A 85 14.81 12.91 -14.05
C LEU A 85 14.92 13.57 -15.44
N GLU A 86 16.15 13.73 -15.94
CA GLU A 86 16.40 14.22 -17.29
C GLU A 86 16.03 13.16 -18.34
N GLU A 87 16.37 11.89 -18.11
CA GLU A 87 15.91 10.77 -18.93
C GLU A 87 14.38 10.69 -18.98
N GLU A 88 13.72 10.79 -17.83
CA GLU A 88 12.25 10.81 -17.71
C GLU A 88 11.65 11.95 -18.53
N SER A 89 12.17 13.17 -18.34
CA SER A 89 11.76 14.36 -19.09
C SER A 89 11.92 14.16 -20.60
N TYR A 90 13.08 13.67 -21.04
CA TYR A 90 13.37 13.41 -22.44
C TYR A 90 12.38 12.42 -23.03
N LEU A 91 12.21 11.25 -22.41
CA LEU A 91 11.33 10.20 -22.94
C LEU A 91 9.87 10.67 -22.98
N GLN A 92 9.38 11.29 -21.90
CA GLN A 92 8.01 11.81 -21.84
C GLN A 92 7.78 12.95 -22.87
N SER A 93 8.80 13.77 -23.18
CA SER A 93 8.69 14.84 -24.18
C SER A 93 8.48 14.33 -25.61
N LEU A 94 8.83 13.07 -25.89
CA LEU A 94 8.61 12.43 -27.18
C LEU A 94 7.16 11.96 -27.36
N LEU A 95 6.36 11.99 -26.29
CA LEU A 95 5.00 11.47 -26.28
C LEU A 95 3.99 12.59 -26.56
N ASN A 96 3.04 12.31 -27.44
CA ASN A 96 1.94 13.20 -27.76
C ASN A 96 0.62 12.40 -27.74
N HIS A 97 0.06 12.25 -26.55
CA HIS A 97 -1.17 11.50 -26.33
C HIS A 97 -2.05 12.23 -25.30
N PRO A 98 -3.39 12.32 -25.49
CA PRO A 98 -4.28 13.07 -24.59
C PRO A 98 -4.32 12.53 -23.16
N GLN A 99 -3.93 11.26 -22.98
CA GLN A 99 -3.89 10.59 -21.66
C GLN A 99 -2.49 10.59 -21.03
N ILE A 100 -1.57 11.40 -21.54
CA ILE A 100 -0.21 11.55 -21.01
C ILE A 100 0.03 13.04 -20.77
N PRO A 101 0.39 13.46 -19.54
CA PRO A 101 0.73 14.85 -19.29
C PRO A 101 1.86 15.31 -20.21
N ARG A 102 1.69 16.50 -20.78
CA ARG A 102 2.69 17.09 -21.68
C ARG A 102 3.79 17.74 -20.86
N VAL A 103 5.04 17.40 -21.19
CA VAL A 103 6.22 18.12 -20.69
C VAL A 103 6.18 19.55 -21.22
N ILE A 104 6.24 20.52 -20.31
CA ILE A 104 6.25 21.96 -20.63
C ILE A 104 7.69 22.46 -20.67
N ASP A 105 8.50 22.09 -19.67
CA ASP A 105 9.88 22.55 -19.55
C ASP A 105 10.69 21.62 -18.63
N PHE A 106 12.01 21.67 -18.78
CA PHE A 106 12.96 21.03 -17.88
C PHE A 106 14.00 22.06 -17.43
N VAL A 107 13.89 22.50 -16.18
CA VAL A 107 14.68 23.61 -15.65
C VAL A 107 15.73 23.09 -14.67
N ARG A 108 16.97 23.57 -14.83
CA ARG A 108 18.06 23.29 -13.89
C ARG A 108 18.40 24.57 -13.10
N VAL A 109 18.14 24.57 -11.80
CA VAL A 109 18.47 25.68 -10.89
C VAL A 109 19.58 25.23 -9.95
N GLY A 110 20.82 25.66 -10.24
CA GLY A 110 22.00 25.18 -9.53
C GLY A 110 22.19 23.67 -9.74
N LYS A 111 22.15 22.89 -8.65
CA LYS A 111 22.22 21.41 -8.68
C LYS A 111 20.86 20.72 -8.70
N GLN A 112 19.76 21.47 -8.74
CA GLN A 112 18.41 20.91 -8.68
C GLN A 112 17.77 20.92 -10.07
N ALA A 113 17.30 19.76 -10.52
CA ALA A 113 16.49 19.63 -11.73
C ALA A 113 15.00 19.69 -11.38
N ILE A 114 14.22 20.34 -12.25
CA ILE A 114 12.78 20.50 -12.13
C ILE A 114 12.17 20.12 -13.47
N LEU A 115 11.37 19.05 -13.47
CA LEU A 115 10.51 18.69 -14.58
C LEU A 115 9.16 19.38 -14.40
N VAL A 116 8.77 20.19 -15.40
CA VAL A 116 7.49 20.93 -15.44
C VAL A 116 6.57 20.27 -16.46
N MET A 117 5.37 19.87 -16.04
CA MET A 117 4.39 19.21 -16.91
C MET A 117 2.98 19.72 -16.65
N THR A 118 2.05 19.47 -17.58
CA THR A 118 0.62 19.76 -17.37
C THR A 118 0.06 18.94 -16.20
N ARG A 119 -0.87 19.50 -15.42
CA ARG A 119 -1.55 18.73 -14.36
C ARG A 119 -2.62 17.80 -14.97
N ALA A 120 -2.58 16.52 -14.60
CA ALA A 120 -3.67 15.61 -14.88
C ALA A 120 -4.88 15.92 -13.95
N PRO A 121 -6.11 16.00 -14.48
CA PRO A 121 -7.29 16.31 -13.68
C PRO A 121 -7.71 15.11 -12.82
N GLY A 122 -8.13 15.38 -11.58
CA GLY A 122 -8.69 14.37 -10.68
C GLY A 122 -7.70 13.84 -9.64
N LEU A 123 -7.89 12.57 -9.25
CA LEU A 123 -7.14 11.89 -8.17
C LEU A 123 -6.54 10.59 -8.72
N ASP A 124 -5.43 10.12 -8.15
CA ASP A 124 -4.93 8.79 -8.54
C ASP A 124 -5.94 7.68 -8.19
N LEU A 125 -5.94 6.62 -9.01
CA LEU A 125 -6.88 5.51 -8.89
C LEU A 125 -6.66 4.68 -7.63
N ASP A 126 -5.51 4.78 -6.98
CA ASP A 126 -5.27 4.12 -5.70
C ASP A 126 -6.03 4.80 -4.56
N ILE A 127 -5.96 6.13 -4.47
CA ILE A 127 -6.77 6.95 -3.55
C ILE A 127 -8.26 6.80 -3.87
N TYR A 128 -8.63 6.89 -5.14
CA TYR A 128 -10.02 6.74 -5.57
C TYR A 128 -10.57 5.35 -5.21
N GLY A 129 -9.82 4.28 -5.49
CA GLY A 129 -10.19 2.91 -5.14
C GLY A 129 -10.14 2.62 -3.63
N LEU A 130 -9.36 3.36 -2.84
CA LEU A 130 -9.41 3.27 -1.38
C LEU A 130 -10.74 3.82 -0.85
N ARG A 131 -11.17 4.98 -1.38
CA ARG A 131 -12.41 5.66 -1.02
C ARG A 131 -13.65 4.86 -1.45
N GLU A 132 -13.73 4.50 -2.73
CA GLU A 132 -14.90 3.85 -3.33
C GLU A 132 -14.92 2.32 -3.09
N GLY A 133 -13.76 1.73 -2.83
CA GLY A 133 -13.59 0.28 -2.73
C GLY A 133 -13.45 -0.36 -4.11
N ARG A 134 -14.14 -1.49 -4.33
CA ARG A 134 -14.17 -2.17 -5.62
C ARG A 134 -14.84 -1.28 -6.67
N LEU A 135 -14.16 -1.04 -7.78
CA LEU A 135 -14.75 -0.29 -8.88
C LEU A 135 -15.76 -1.16 -9.66
N SER A 136 -16.81 -0.51 -10.17
CA SER A 136 -17.87 -1.23 -10.89
C SER A 136 -17.33 -1.92 -12.15
N PRO A 137 -17.90 -3.07 -12.57
CA PRO A 137 -17.52 -3.73 -13.82
C PRO A 137 -17.56 -2.81 -15.04
N GLN A 138 -18.51 -1.87 -15.08
CA GLN A 138 -18.61 -0.89 -16.16
C GLN A 138 -17.41 0.07 -16.17
N LEU A 139 -17.03 0.62 -15.03
CA LEU A 139 -15.88 1.51 -14.93
C LEU A 139 -14.58 0.76 -15.25
N ILE A 140 -14.43 -0.47 -14.78
CA ILE A 140 -13.27 -1.31 -15.11
C ILE A 140 -13.11 -1.52 -16.62
N LEU A 141 -14.20 -1.77 -17.36
CA LEU A 141 -14.12 -1.89 -18.83
C LEU A 141 -13.74 -0.58 -19.52
N LYS A 142 -14.22 0.57 -19.02
CA LYS A 142 -13.85 1.89 -19.55
C LYS A 142 -12.38 2.20 -19.32
N LEU A 143 -11.87 1.89 -18.13
CA LEU A 143 -10.45 2.01 -17.80
C LEU A 143 -9.61 1.05 -18.64
N ALA A 144 -10.06 -0.19 -18.82
CA ALA A 144 -9.37 -1.18 -19.65
C ALA A 144 -9.26 -0.74 -21.12
N ALA A 145 -10.32 -0.14 -21.67
CA ALA A 145 -10.30 0.41 -23.03
C ALA A 145 -9.26 1.54 -23.17
N GLN A 146 -9.27 2.49 -22.24
CA GLN A 146 -8.32 3.59 -22.19
C GLN A 146 -6.86 3.11 -22.05
N LEU A 147 -6.61 2.12 -21.19
CA LEU A 147 -5.29 1.53 -21.05
C LEU A 147 -4.88 0.76 -22.31
N ALA A 148 -5.79 0.04 -22.97
CA ALA A 148 -5.49 -0.64 -24.23
C ALA A 148 -5.10 0.33 -25.35
N ASP A 149 -5.80 1.46 -25.46
CA ASP A 149 -5.48 2.54 -26.42
C ASP A 149 -4.07 3.09 -26.17
N MET A 150 -3.72 3.30 -24.89
CA MET A 150 -2.39 3.76 -24.48
C MET A 150 -1.29 2.74 -24.74
N LEU A 151 -1.53 1.46 -24.44
CA LEU A 151 -0.58 0.37 -24.74
C LEU A 151 -0.34 0.24 -26.25
N HIS A 152 -1.38 0.37 -27.06
CA HIS A 152 -1.25 0.42 -28.53
C HIS A 152 -0.42 1.60 -28.98
N TYR A 153 -0.66 2.79 -28.41
CA TYR A 153 0.13 3.98 -28.72
C TYR A 153 1.62 3.75 -28.42
N LEU A 154 1.96 3.32 -27.20
CA LEU A 154 3.35 3.10 -26.77
C LEU A 154 4.06 1.99 -27.57
N ARG A 155 3.33 0.91 -27.87
CA ARG A 155 3.84 -0.23 -28.66
C ARG A 155 4.16 0.15 -30.10
N ASN A 156 3.41 1.09 -30.68
CA ASN A 156 3.55 1.49 -32.08
C ASN A 156 4.34 2.79 -32.26
N MET A 157 4.99 3.30 -31.21
CA MET A 157 5.87 4.46 -31.29
C MET A 157 6.98 4.25 -32.33
N THR A 158 7.27 5.30 -33.09
CA THR A 158 8.38 5.35 -34.05
C THR A 158 9.30 6.51 -33.72
N ASP A 159 10.58 6.40 -34.06
CA ASP A 159 11.49 7.52 -33.98
C ASP A 159 11.35 8.49 -35.18
N GLY A 160 12.16 9.55 -35.19
CA GLY A 160 12.15 10.55 -36.27
C GLY A 160 12.57 10.03 -37.64
N SER A 161 13.12 8.82 -37.73
CA SER A 161 13.45 8.12 -38.98
C SER A 161 12.33 7.21 -39.47
N GLY A 162 11.26 7.04 -38.69
CA GLY A 162 10.15 6.14 -38.97
C GLY A 162 10.40 4.69 -38.54
N LEU A 163 11.51 4.41 -37.85
CA LEU A 163 11.80 3.07 -37.33
C LEU A 163 10.98 2.83 -36.04
N ALA A 164 10.47 1.62 -35.88
CA ALA A 164 9.76 1.22 -34.67
C ALA A 164 10.66 1.40 -33.45
N ARG A 165 10.20 2.17 -32.47
CA ARG A 165 10.90 2.44 -31.22
C ARG A 165 9.90 2.44 -30.07
N PRO A 166 9.38 1.25 -29.70
CA PRO A 166 8.38 1.13 -28.65
C PRO A 166 8.90 1.68 -27.32
N VAL A 167 7.99 2.26 -26.56
CA VAL A 167 8.27 2.77 -25.21
C VAL A 167 7.60 1.82 -24.21
N VAL A 168 8.31 1.51 -23.13
CA VAL A 168 7.80 0.75 -22.00
C VAL A 168 7.75 1.70 -20.81
N HIS A 169 6.58 1.84 -20.17
CA HIS A 169 6.44 2.62 -18.95
C HIS A 169 7.10 1.92 -17.76
N GLY A 170 6.88 0.61 -17.63
CA GLY A 170 7.54 -0.26 -16.65
C GLY A 170 7.02 -0.16 -15.21
N ASP A 171 5.99 0.65 -14.95
CA ASP A 171 5.40 0.83 -13.61
C ASP A 171 3.92 1.24 -13.66
N ILE A 172 3.12 0.56 -14.50
CA ILE A 172 1.67 0.80 -14.57
C ILE A 172 1.02 0.22 -13.31
N LYS A 173 0.48 1.11 -12.46
CA LYS A 173 -0.20 0.80 -11.21
C LYS A 173 -1.26 1.86 -10.88
N PRO A 174 -2.22 1.59 -9.98
CA PRO A 174 -3.28 2.54 -9.62
C PRO A 174 -2.79 3.94 -9.20
N SER A 175 -1.68 4.05 -8.47
CA SER A 175 -1.14 5.36 -8.03
C SER A 175 -0.49 6.18 -9.16
N ASN A 176 -0.18 5.55 -10.30
CA ASN A 176 0.34 6.23 -11.50
C ASN A 176 -0.76 6.55 -12.53
N LEU A 177 -2.03 6.29 -12.19
CA LEU A 177 -3.17 6.56 -13.06
C LEU A 177 -4.08 7.61 -12.41
N VAL A 178 -4.04 8.85 -12.90
CA VAL A 178 -4.90 9.93 -12.42
C VAL A 178 -6.24 9.86 -13.14
N PHE A 179 -7.31 9.74 -12.36
CA PHE A 179 -8.68 9.58 -12.81
C PHE A 179 -9.52 10.80 -12.50
N ASP A 180 -10.16 11.32 -13.54
CA ASP A 180 -11.17 12.36 -13.43
C ASP A 180 -12.57 11.72 -13.39
N PRO A 181 -13.28 11.76 -12.25
CA PRO A 181 -14.60 11.15 -12.13
C PRO A 181 -15.68 11.85 -12.97
N ASP A 182 -15.48 13.11 -13.37
CA ASP A 182 -16.48 13.85 -14.16
C ASP A 182 -16.45 13.44 -15.64
N SER A 183 -15.25 13.28 -16.20
CA SER A 183 -15.06 12.81 -17.58
C SER A 183 -14.88 11.30 -17.71
N GLU A 184 -14.70 10.59 -16.59
CA GLU A 184 -14.23 9.21 -16.50
C GLU A 184 -12.95 8.94 -17.31
N SER A 185 -12.11 9.97 -17.50
CA SER A 185 -10.85 9.86 -18.21
C SER A 185 -9.71 9.52 -17.25
N VAL A 186 -8.74 8.75 -17.75
CA VAL A 186 -7.52 8.42 -17.02
C VAL A 186 -6.31 8.98 -17.76
N GLN A 187 -5.33 9.50 -17.01
CA GLN A 187 -4.02 9.87 -17.51
C GLN A 187 -2.92 9.09 -16.79
N LEU A 188 -1.91 8.62 -17.53
CA LEU A 188 -0.74 7.92 -17.00
C LEU A 188 0.37 8.92 -16.67
N ILE A 189 0.80 8.90 -15.42
CA ILE A 189 1.82 9.78 -14.85
C ILE A 189 3.03 8.97 -14.37
N ASP A 190 4.09 9.66 -13.96
CA ASP A 190 5.34 9.11 -13.42
C ASP A 190 6.11 8.19 -14.38
N TRP A 191 6.87 8.83 -15.29
CA TRP A 191 7.65 8.15 -16.31
C TRP A 191 9.06 7.77 -15.84
N GLY A 192 9.32 7.80 -14.52
CA GLY A 192 10.66 7.57 -13.96
C GLY A 192 11.25 6.18 -14.25
N SER A 193 10.38 5.18 -14.41
CA SER A 193 10.75 3.80 -14.75
C SER A 193 10.76 3.52 -16.26
N SER A 194 10.40 4.51 -17.08
CA SER A 194 10.21 4.30 -18.52
C SER A 194 11.52 4.15 -19.27
N VAL A 195 11.49 3.32 -20.32
CA VAL A 195 12.63 3.01 -21.20
C VAL A 195 12.16 2.76 -22.63
N PHE A 196 13.09 2.86 -23.58
CA PHE A 196 12.87 2.27 -24.90
C PHE A 196 12.97 0.75 -24.81
N ALA A 197 12.04 0.05 -25.45
CA ALA A 197 12.01 -1.40 -25.47
C ALA A 197 13.25 -1.98 -26.14
N GLN A 198 13.88 -2.97 -25.51
CA GLN A 198 14.95 -3.76 -26.11
C GLN A 198 14.38 -4.85 -27.03
N LEU A 199 13.19 -5.34 -26.70
CA LEU A 199 12.46 -6.37 -27.43
C LEU A 199 11.10 -5.86 -27.93
N ASP A 200 10.67 -6.37 -29.07
CA ASP A 200 9.31 -6.20 -29.54
C ASP A 200 8.32 -7.09 -28.75
N ALA A 201 7.03 -7.01 -29.10
CA ALA A 201 5.99 -7.79 -28.47
C ALA A 201 6.07 -9.31 -28.77
N ASN A 202 6.91 -9.73 -29.71
CA ASN A 202 7.16 -11.13 -30.03
C ASN A 202 8.51 -11.62 -29.44
N HIS A 203 9.13 -10.81 -28.57
CA HIS A 203 10.43 -11.03 -27.95
C HIS A 203 11.60 -11.11 -28.94
N GLN A 204 11.51 -10.36 -30.05
CA GLN A 204 12.59 -10.16 -30.99
C GLN A 204 13.32 -8.85 -30.67
N PHE A 205 14.65 -8.83 -30.83
CA PHE A 205 15.42 -7.61 -30.59
C PHE A 205 15.00 -6.49 -31.53
N MET A 206 14.87 -5.28 -30.98
CA MET A 206 14.54 -4.08 -31.75
C MET A 206 15.70 -3.63 -32.66
N SER A 207 16.95 -3.93 -32.30
CA SER A 207 18.11 -3.65 -33.16
C SER A 207 18.30 -4.76 -34.19
N SER A 208 18.44 -4.37 -35.45
CA SER A 208 18.78 -5.25 -36.57
C SER A 208 20.28 -5.30 -36.88
N ASN A 209 21.08 -4.43 -36.25
CA ASN A 209 22.52 -4.35 -36.48
C ASN A 209 23.26 -5.37 -35.62
N VAL A 210 23.96 -6.29 -36.28
CA VAL A 210 24.73 -7.39 -35.64
C VAL A 210 25.78 -6.86 -34.66
N MET A 211 26.41 -5.71 -34.93
CA MET A 211 27.39 -5.12 -34.02
C MET A 211 26.74 -4.59 -32.73
N ASP A 212 25.55 -4.00 -32.83
CA ASP A 212 24.84 -3.49 -31.66
C ASP A 212 24.32 -4.65 -30.80
N LEU A 213 23.82 -5.73 -31.42
CA LEU A 213 23.40 -6.96 -30.73
C LEU A 213 24.55 -7.65 -29.95
N MET A 214 25.79 -7.41 -30.36
CA MET A 214 26.99 -7.92 -29.66
C MET A 214 27.51 -6.97 -28.56
N SER A 215 26.89 -5.80 -28.38
CA SER A 215 27.24 -4.89 -27.27
C SER A 215 26.71 -5.41 -25.93
N SER A 216 27.45 -5.13 -24.85
CA SER A 216 27.04 -5.45 -23.48
C SER A 216 25.73 -4.77 -23.08
N ASP A 217 25.45 -3.61 -23.67
CA ASP A 217 24.33 -2.74 -23.30
C ASP A 217 22.99 -3.28 -23.83
N LEU A 218 23.01 -4.02 -24.95
CA LEU A 218 21.82 -4.70 -25.47
C LEU A 218 21.59 -6.09 -24.85
N GLN A 219 22.61 -6.67 -24.22
CA GLN A 219 22.51 -7.97 -23.53
C GLN A 219 22.08 -7.85 -22.07
N ASN A 220 22.36 -6.71 -21.44
CA ASN A 220 21.88 -6.41 -20.08
C ASN A 220 20.52 -5.73 -20.13
N THR A 221 19.68 -5.98 -19.12
CA THR A 221 18.39 -5.30 -19.02
C THR A 221 18.58 -3.80 -18.78
N ASN A 222 17.89 -2.99 -19.56
CA ASN A 222 17.73 -1.57 -19.28
C ASN A 222 16.53 -1.29 -18.37
N ALA A 223 15.69 -2.30 -18.08
CA ALA A 223 14.46 -2.12 -17.35
C ALA A 223 14.72 -1.72 -15.90
N LYS A 224 14.05 -0.66 -15.47
CA LYS A 224 14.01 -0.25 -14.06
C LYS A 224 13.02 -1.16 -13.32
N LEU A 225 13.30 -1.47 -12.06
CA LEU A 225 12.36 -2.27 -11.26
C LEU A 225 11.13 -1.40 -10.93
N GLY A 226 9.97 -1.81 -11.41
CA GLY A 226 8.70 -1.20 -11.02
C GLY A 226 8.17 -1.77 -9.70
N ASP A 227 6.95 -1.42 -9.36
CA ASP A 227 6.28 -1.87 -8.15
C ASP A 227 6.01 -3.37 -8.18
N ILE A 228 6.67 -4.10 -7.27
CA ILE A 228 6.62 -5.57 -7.15
C ILE A 228 5.21 -6.13 -7.01
N TYR A 229 4.24 -5.33 -6.53
CA TYR A 229 2.85 -5.75 -6.35
C TYR A 229 2.08 -5.81 -7.68
N PHE A 230 2.63 -5.21 -8.74
CA PHE A 230 1.99 -5.04 -10.04
C PHE A 230 2.82 -5.60 -11.20
N ILE A 231 4.15 -5.53 -11.15
CA ILE A 231 5.00 -6.03 -12.24
C ILE A 231 4.94 -7.56 -12.39
N GLY A 232 5.19 -8.01 -13.63
CA GLY A 232 5.28 -9.42 -13.99
C GLY A 232 6.61 -10.07 -13.63
N ASP A 233 6.65 -11.40 -13.65
CA ASP A 233 7.83 -12.17 -13.21
C ASP A 233 9.06 -11.95 -14.10
N GLU A 234 8.87 -11.65 -15.39
CA GLU A 234 9.97 -11.35 -16.32
C GLU A 234 10.72 -10.08 -15.91
N GLN A 235 10.00 -9.00 -15.65
CA GLN A 235 10.59 -7.74 -15.15
C GLN A 235 11.20 -7.93 -13.75
N LEU A 236 10.51 -8.63 -12.85
CA LEU A 236 11.00 -8.91 -11.49
C LEU A 236 12.34 -9.68 -11.49
N ASN A 237 12.55 -10.54 -12.48
CA ASN A 237 13.75 -11.34 -12.65
C ASN A 237 14.82 -10.67 -13.54
N GLY A 238 14.64 -9.41 -13.93
CA GLY A 238 15.62 -8.66 -14.72
C GLY A 238 15.64 -9.03 -16.20
N GLY A 239 14.50 -9.42 -16.77
CA GLY A 239 14.33 -9.61 -18.21
C GLY A 239 14.52 -8.31 -19.00
N LEU A 240 14.83 -8.44 -20.29
CA LEU A 240 14.97 -7.29 -21.19
C LEU A 240 13.62 -6.58 -21.36
N SER A 241 13.64 -5.26 -21.47
CA SER A 241 12.39 -4.50 -21.58
C SER A 241 11.62 -4.85 -22.86
N SER A 242 10.32 -5.08 -22.70
CA SER A 242 9.39 -5.32 -23.80
C SER A 242 8.02 -4.69 -23.50
N PRO A 243 7.19 -4.41 -24.52
CA PRO A 243 5.82 -3.94 -24.32
C PRO A 243 4.96 -4.88 -23.45
N ARG A 244 5.37 -6.14 -23.26
CA ARG A 244 4.65 -7.11 -22.42
C ARG A 244 4.71 -6.77 -20.94
N PHE A 245 5.69 -5.99 -20.49
CA PHE A 245 5.78 -5.54 -19.10
C PHE A 245 4.57 -4.66 -18.75
N ASP A 246 4.22 -3.73 -19.64
CA ASP A 246 3.09 -2.83 -19.44
C ASP A 246 1.74 -3.56 -19.56
N GLU A 247 1.65 -4.61 -20.39
CA GLU A 247 0.48 -5.49 -20.42
C GLU A 247 0.26 -6.21 -19.08
N GLN A 248 1.33 -6.67 -18.42
CA GLN A 248 1.27 -7.26 -17.08
C GLN A 248 0.85 -6.24 -16.01
N GLY A 249 1.48 -5.06 -16.01
CA GLY A 249 1.13 -3.97 -15.09
C GLY A 249 -0.33 -3.53 -15.26
N THR A 250 -0.81 -3.45 -16.49
CA THR A 250 -2.22 -3.17 -16.82
C THR A 250 -3.16 -4.23 -16.28
N ALA A 251 -2.87 -5.52 -16.50
CA ALA A 251 -3.70 -6.61 -15.97
C ALA A 251 -3.74 -6.60 -14.43
N ALA A 252 -2.58 -6.45 -13.79
CA ALA A 252 -2.48 -6.34 -12.33
C ALA A 252 -3.26 -5.15 -11.78
N THR A 253 -3.19 -4.00 -12.44
CA THR A 253 -3.90 -2.77 -12.09
C THR A 253 -5.41 -2.94 -12.19
N LEU A 254 -5.90 -3.44 -13.33
CA LEU A 254 -7.33 -3.69 -13.55
C LEU A 254 -7.88 -4.70 -12.54
N TYR A 255 -7.12 -5.75 -12.25
CA TYR A 255 -7.48 -6.72 -11.22
C TYR A 255 -7.54 -6.09 -9.82
N ALA A 256 -6.53 -5.32 -9.43
CA ALA A 256 -6.48 -4.66 -8.12
C ALA A 256 -7.68 -3.74 -7.91
N LEU A 257 -8.03 -2.94 -8.93
CA LEU A 257 -9.19 -2.04 -8.90
C LEU A 257 -10.53 -2.79 -8.88
N ALA A 258 -10.67 -3.87 -9.67
CA ALA A 258 -11.90 -4.66 -9.71
C ALA A 258 -12.12 -5.47 -8.43
N SER A 259 -11.03 -5.96 -7.82
CA SER A 259 -11.08 -6.74 -6.57
C SER A 259 -11.06 -5.88 -5.31
N GLY A 260 -10.67 -4.60 -5.40
CA GLY A 260 -10.47 -3.72 -4.25
C GLY A 260 -9.24 -4.11 -3.44
N GLN A 261 -8.23 -4.68 -4.09
CA GLN A 261 -6.95 -5.09 -3.49
C GLN A 261 -5.85 -4.09 -3.85
N GLY A 262 -4.73 -4.15 -3.12
CA GLY A 262 -3.53 -3.35 -3.41
C GLY A 262 -2.45 -4.09 -4.21
N CYS A 263 -2.74 -5.27 -4.77
CA CYS A 263 -1.76 -6.08 -5.52
C CYS A 263 -2.42 -7.15 -6.39
N ARG A 264 -1.63 -7.81 -7.24
CA ARG A 264 -2.07 -8.94 -8.10
C ARG A 264 -2.13 -10.31 -7.42
N PHE A 265 -1.47 -10.48 -6.29
CA PHE A 265 -1.17 -11.81 -5.74
C PHE A 265 -2.42 -12.58 -5.27
N GLY A 266 -3.54 -11.89 -5.01
CA GLY A 266 -4.79 -12.50 -4.56
C GLY A 266 -5.56 -13.28 -5.63
N ARG A 267 -5.10 -13.25 -6.89
CA ARG A 267 -5.82 -13.73 -8.09
C ARG A 267 -6.25 -15.19 -8.07
N LYS A 268 -5.61 -16.04 -7.25
CA LYS A 268 -5.96 -17.47 -7.14
C LYS A 268 -7.18 -17.70 -6.24
N VAL A 269 -7.31 -16.90 -5.18
CA VAL A 269 -8.43 -16.99 -4.22
C VAL A 269 -9.60 -16.11 -4.65
N ILE A 270 -9.31 -14.85 -4.98
CA ILE A 270 -10.30 -13.90 -5.51
C ILE A 270 -10.05 -13.81 -7.01
N THR A 271 -10.59 -14.76 -7.77
CA THR A 271 -10.35 -14.83 -9.22
C THR A 271 -11.07 -13.71 -9.96
N PRO A 272 -10.57 -13.25 -11.13
CA PRO A 272 -11.32 -12.30 -11.98
C PRO A 272 -12.76 -12.76 -12.29
N GLN A 273 -12.98 -14.07 -12.37
CA GLN A 273 -14.29 -14.70 -12.58
C GLN A 273 -15.24 -14.56 -11.37
N SER A 274 -14.72 -14.28 -10.17
CA SER A 274 -15.51 -14.04 -8.96
C SER A 274 -15.94 -12.56 -8.77
N LEU A 275 -15.48 -11.66 -9.64
CA LEU A 275 -15.62 -10.20 -9.47
C LEU A 275 -16.87 -9.59 -10.12
N GLY A 276 -17.78 -10.38 -10.67
CA GLY A 276 -18.96 -9.85 -11.37
C GLY A 276 -18.66 -9.27 -12.76
N LEU A 277 -17.42 -9.42 -13.25
CA LEU A 277 -17.00 -8.95 -14.57
C LEU A 277 -17.73 -9.72 -15.69
N PRO A 278 -17.85 -9.15 -16.91
CA PRO A 278 -18.30 -9.92 -18.06
C PRO A 278 -17.43 -11.16 -18.29
N VAL A 279 -18.06 -12.29 -18.62
CA VAL A 279 -17.40 -13.60 -18.74
C VAL A 279 -16.14 -13.54 -19.61
N GLU A 280 -16.23 -12.92 -20.78
CA GLU A 280 -15.12 -12.80 -21.71
C GLU A 280 -13.96 -12.01 -21.09
N PHE A 281 -14.25 -10.81 -20.59
CA PHE A 281 -13.25 -9.93 -19.99
C PHE A 281 -12.61 -10.55 -18.75
N ALA A 282 -13.40 -11.20 -17.90
CA ALA A 282 -12.90 -11.92 -16.72
C ALA A 282 -11.87 -12.99 -17.09
N ARG A 283 -12.16 -13.79 -18.14
CA ARG A 283 -11.26 -14.84 -18.63
C ARG A 283 -9.99 -14.26 -19.25
N VAL A 284 -10.11 -13.18 -20.03
CA VAL A 284 -8.95 -12.48 -20.60
C VAL A 284 -8.06 -11.93 -19.50
N LEU A 285 -8.63 -11.25 -18.51
CA LEU A 285 -7.89 -10.68 -17.38
C LEU A 285 -7.18 -11.76 -16.56
N ALA A 286 -7.84 -12.90 -16.30
CA ALA A 286 -7.21 -14.04 -15.64
C ALA A 286 -6.05 -14.60 -16.47
N ALA A 287 -6.26 -14.80 -17.78
CA ALA A 287 -5.25 -15.35 -18.69
C ALA A 287 -4.04 -14.41 -18.88
N MET A 288 -4.23 -13.09 -18.82
CA MET A 288 -3.13 -12.12 -18.85
C MET A 288 -2.23 -12.22 -17.61
N MET A 289 -2.76 -12.69 -16.48
CA MET A 289 -2.00 -12.88 -15.24
C MET A 289 -1.67 -14.36 -14.98
N ASP A 290 -1.84 -15.25 -15.96
CA ASP A 290 -1.62 -16.69 -15.77
C ASP A 290 -0.15 -17.01 -15.50
N ASP A 291 0.15 -18.14 -14.87
CA ASP A 291 1.53 -18.57 -14.62
C ASP A 291 2.21 -19.04 -15.93
N ASP A 292 1.44 -19.47 -16.95
CA ASP A 292 1.93 -19.85 -18.28
C ASP A 292 2.22 -18.63 -19.18
N ALA A 293 3.50 -18.47 -19.56
CA ALA A 293 3.93 -17.34 -20.39
C ALA A 293 3.27 -17.31 -21.78
N GLY A 294 3.04 -18.48 -22.40
CA GLY A 294 2.41 -18.58 -23.72
C GLY A 294 0.94 -18.16 -23.69
N LEU A 295 0.22 -18.47 -22.61
CA LEU A 295 -1.15 -18.03 -22.39
C LEU A 295 -1.21 -16.52 -22.15
N ARG A 296 -0.32 -15.97 -21.31
CA ARG A 296 -0.21 -14.52 -21.08
C ARG A 296 -0.04 -13.74 -22.38
N LEU A 297 0.89 -14.18 -23.25
CA LEU A 297 1.14 -13.56 -24.55
C LEU A 297 -0.10 -13.56 -25.46
N ARG A 298 -0.78 -14.71 -25.56
CA ARG A 298 -2.01 -14.84 -26.36
C ARG A 298 -3.14 -13.98 -25.79
N ALA A 299 -3.27 -13.93 -24.46
CA ALA A 299 -4.27 -13.12 -23.78
C ALA A 299 -4.03 -11.62 -23.97
N GLY A 300 -2.79 -11.15 -23.87
CA GLY A 300 -2.43 -9.75 -24.13
C GLY A 300 -2.71 -9.34 -25.58
N ASN A 301 -2.37 -10.19 -26.55
CA ASN A 301 -2.75 -9.98 -27.95
C ASN A 301 -4.27 -9.95 -28.16
N TYR A 302 -5.01 -10.84 -27.49
CA TYR A 302 -6.46 -10.88 -27.57
C TYR A 302 -7.09 -9.63 -26.94
N PHE A 303 -6.62 -9.23 -25.77
CA PHE A 303 -7.03 -8.02 -25.06
C PHE A 303 -6.92 -6.81 -25.97
N LEU A 304 -5.72 -6.51 -26.48
CA LEU A 304 -5.47 -5.37 -27.37
C LEU A 304 -6.31 -5.42 -28.65
N LYS A 305 -6.52 -6.60 -29.24
CA LYS A 305 -7.29 -6.76 -30.48
C LYS A 305 -8.80 -6.62 -30.27
N GLN A 306 -9.32 -7.04 -29.12
CA GLN A 306 -10.76 -7.14 -28.87
C GLN A 306 -11.31 -6.05 -27.95
N MET A 307 -10.45 -5.19 -27.37
CA MET A 307 -10.90 -4.18 -26.41
C MET A 307 -11.90 -3.18 -27.01
N ASP A 308 -11.73 -2.80 -28.29
CA ASP A 308 -12.70 -1.97 -29.02
C ASP A 308 -14.10 -2.56 -29.07
N ARG A 309 -14.20 -3.90 -29.11
CA ARG A 309 -15.49 -4.60 -29.03
C ARG A 309 -15.95 -4.70 -27.59
N MET A 310 -15.06 -5.10 -26.68
CA MET A 310 -15.37 -5.33 -25.27
C MET A 310 -15.82 -4.06 -24.53
N ARG A 311 -15.37 -2.86 -24.96
CA ARG A 311 -15.79 -1.59 -24.37
C ARG A 311 -17.29 -1.30 -24.50
N HIS A 312 -17.97 -1.97 -25.43
CA HIS A 312 -19.42 -1.84 -25.65
C HIS A 312 -20.24 -2.90 -24.90
N ILE A 313 -19.59 -3.79 -24.13
CA ILE A 313 -20.31 -4.75 -23.28
C ILE A 313 -21.05 -3.99 -22.18
N VAL A 314 -22.35 -4.26 -22.06
CA VAL A 314 -23.16 -3.72 -20.97
C VAL A 314 -22.88 -4.55 -19.71
N ALA A 315 -22.27 -3.93 -18.71
CA ALA A 315 -22.05 -4.51 -17.40
C ALA A 315 -22.87 -3.75 -16.35
N LEU A 316 -23.55 -4.48 -15.46
CA LEU A 316 -24.30 -3.88 -14.36
C LEU A 316 -23.52 -3.94 -13.07
N ASN A 317 -23.69 -2.93 -12.23
CA ASN A 317 -23.37 -3.04 -10.83
C ASN A 317 -24.53 -3.74 -10.10
N THR A 318 -24.34 -4.99 -9.71
CA THR A 318 -25.35 -5.78 -8.99
C THR A 318 -25.00 -5.95 -7.51
N GLU A 319 -23.97 -5.27 -6.99
CA GLU A 319 -23.53 -5.43 -5.60
C GLU A 319 -24.20 -4.41 -4.67
N GLY A 320 -25.00 -4.93 -3.73
CA GLY A 320 -25.51 -4.18 -2.59
C GLY A 320 -24.40 -3.85 -1.58
N ASP A 321 -24.79 -3.25 -0.46
CA ASP A 321 -23.82 -2.90 0.58
C ASP A 321 -23.25 -4.17 1.26
N PRO A 322 -21.92 -4.28 1.35
CA PRO A 322 -21.28 -5.45 1.91
C PRO A 322 -21.44 -5.49 3.44
N HIS A 323 -21.90 -6.63 3.94
CA HIS A 323 -21.86 -6.93 5.36
C HIS A 323 -20.45 -7.43 5.73
N PRO A 324 -19.83 -6.93 6.81
CA PRO A 324 -18.49 -7.33 7.18
C PRO A 324 -18.49 -8.78 7.73
N MET A 325 -17.52 -9.59 7.30
CA MET A 325 -17.37 -10.99 7.69
C MET A 325 -16.89 -11.15 9.14
N ILE A 326 -16.28 -10.11 9.71
CA ILE A 326 -15.82 -10.03 11.11
C ILE A 326 -16.28 -8.70 11.73
N PRO A 327 -16.34 -8.59 13.06
CA PRO A 327 -16.85 -7.38 13.72
C PRO A 327 -16.06 -6.12 13.34
N VAL A 328 -16.78 -5.09 12.93
CA VAL A 328 -16.28 -3.76 12.60
C VAL A 328 -17.19 -2.73 13.24
N TRP A 329 -16.59 -1.80 13.98
CA TRP A 329 -17.26 -0.65 14.58
C TRP A 329 -17.03 0.58 13.70
N VAL A 330 -18.06 1.38 13.50
CA VAL A 330 -17.97 2.64 12.74
C VAL A 330 -18.39 3.77 13.68
N SER A 331 -17.48 4.71 13.92
CA SER A 331 -17.74 5.93 14.67
C SER A 331 -18.84 6.74 13.99
N GLU A 332 -19.73 7.39 14.74
CA GLU A 332 -20.73 8.31 14.18
C GLU A 332 -20.11 9.63 13.70
N ARG A 333 -18.93 9.98 14.21
CA ARG A 333 -18.23 11.23 13.89
C ARG A 333 -16.89 10.94 13.22
N HIS A 334 -16.57 11.78 12.24
CA HIS A 334 -15.26 11.82 11.62
C HIS A 334 -14.20 12.27 12.63
N ARG A 335 -13.09 11.53 12.70
CA ARG A 335 -11.90 11.92 13.46
C ARG A 335 -10.68 11.67 12.58
N ASP A 336 -9.80 12.67 12.50
CA ASP A 336 -8.54 12.51 11.78
C ASP A 336 -7.61 11.55 12.52
N ILE A 337 -7.49 10.34 11.99
CA ILE A 337 -6.60 9.28 12.49
C ILE A 337 -5.53 9.03 11.45
N ASP A 338 -4.27 9.13 11.87
CA ASP A 338 -3.13 8.73 11.05
C ASP A 338 -2.78 7.27 11.42
N THR A 339 -3.46 6.32 10.80
CA THR A 339 -3.31 4.90 11.14
C THR A 339 -1.91 4.39 10.82
N VAL A 340 -1.27 3.75 11.79
CA VAL A 340 -0.03 2.97 11.59
C VAL A 340 -0.29 1.51 11.92
N VAL A 341 0.20 0.62 11.05
CA VAL A 341 0.07 -0.83 11.23
C VAL A 341 1.35 -1.41 11.82
N TYR A 342 1.22 -2.05 12.97
CA TYR A 342 2.22 -2.91 13.58
C TYR A 342 1.80 -4.38 13.38
N SER A 343 2.71 -5.29 12.99
CA SER A 343 2.32 -6.71 12.78
C SER A 343 3.47 -7.69 12.92
N SER A 344 3.17 -8.93 13.32
CA SER A 344 4.11 -10.02 13.64
C SER A 344 4.66 -10.73 12.38
N ARG A 345 5.20 -9.94 11.44
CA ARG A 345 5.54 -10.41 10.07
C ARG A 345 6.76 -11.34 10.02
N LYS A 346 7.75 -11.20 10.92
CA LYS A 346 8.96 -12.05 10.89
C LYS A 346 8.75 -13.41 11.56
N SER A 347 7.99 -13.48 12.65
CA SER A 347 7.51 -14.74 13.22
C SER A 347 6.69 -15.58 12.22
N PHE A 348 5.90 -14.94 11.36
CA PHE A 348 5.22 -15.60 10.23
C PHE A 348 6.20 -16.11 9.14
N LEU A 349 7.31 -15.40 8.92
CA LEU A 349 8.36 -15.71 7.92
C LEU A 349 9.39 -16.77 8.37
N ARG A 350 9.73 -16.85 9.66
CA ARG A 350 10.89 -17.62 10.18
C ARG A 350 10.82 -19.16 10.03
N GLN A 351 9.71 -19.76 9.61
CA GLN A 351 9.71 -21.22 9.32
C GLN A 351 10.41 -21.59 8.00
N GLN A 352 10.98 -20.64 7.24
CA GLN A 352 11.57 -20.95 5.93
C GLN A 352 13.07 -20.68 5.75
N SER A 353 13.77 -19.92 6.60
CA SER A 353 15.24 -19.74 6.50
C SER A 353 15.85 -19.04 7.74
N PRO A 354 16.84 -19.63 8.44
CA PRO A 354 17.43 -19.03 9.65
C PRO A 354 18.43 -17.87 9.40
N ASP A 355 18.96 -17.70 8.18
CA ASP A 355 20.27 -17.03 7.98
C ASP A 355 20.25 -15.68 7.21
N MET A 356 19.10 -14.99 7.11
CA MET A 356 19.06 -13.70 6.40
C MET A 356 19.02 -12.50 7.35
N THR A 357 20.20 -12.03 7.77
CA THR A 357 20.39 -10.71 8.36
C THR A 357 20.18 -9.62 7.30
N LEU A 358 19.09 -8.88 7.43
CA LEU A 358 18.74 -7.74 6.56
C LEU A 358 19.65 -6.55 6.92
N MET A 359 20.46 -6.11 5.95
CA MET A 359 21.37 -4.96 6.05
C MET A 359 20.68 -3.65 5.67
N ASP A 360 21.31 -2.54 6.07
CA ASP A 360 20.96 -1.14 5.85
C ASP A 360 20.34 -0.85 4.48
N VAL A 361 19.23 -0.11 4.47
CA VAL A 361 18.54 0.26 3.23
C VAL A 361 18.54 1.78 3.08
N GLU A 362 19.46 2.29 2.27
CA GLU A 362 19.33 3.60 1.65
C GLU A 362 18.20 3.55 0.59
N ASP A 363 17.57 4.68 0.26
CA ASP A 363 16.43 4.77 -0.69
C ASP A 363 16.68 4.06 -2.04
N GLU A 364 17.96 3.88 -2.44
CA GLU A 364 18.37 3.17 -3.67
C GLU A 364 18.39 1.62 -3.55
N GLN A 365 18.23 1.04 -2.35
CA GLN A 365 18.23 -0.42 -2.10
C GLN A 365 16.90 -0.98 -1.56
N LEU A 366 15.86 -0.14 -1.47
CA LEU A 366 14.53 -0.49 -0.93
C LEU A 366 13.84 -1.61 -1.72
N ASP A 367 13.99 -1.57 -3.04
CA ASP A 367 13.53 -2.59 -3.98
C ASP A 367 14.11 -3.98 -3.68
N LYS A 368 15.39 -4.02 -3.26
CA LYS A 368 16.09 -5.26 -2.89
C LYS A 368 15.59 -5.78 -1.54
N TYR A 369 15.32 -4.88 -0.59
CA TYR A 369 14.68 -5.23 0.68
C TYR A 369 13.31 -5.85 0.46
N TYR A 370 12.47 -5.25 -0.38
CA TYR A 370 11.13 -5.77 -0.66
C TYR A 370 11.13 -7.08 -1.47
N LYS A 371 12.05 -7.21 -2.45
CA LYS A 371 12.25 -8.46 -3.18
C LYS A 371 12.64 -9.60 -2.24
N ASN A 372 13.54 -9.33 -1.29
CA ASN A 372 13.93 -10.28 -0.25
C ASN A 372 12.80 -10.51 0.77
N TYR A 373 11.98 -9.50 1.06
CA TYR A 373 10.84 -9.53 1.99
C TYR A 373 9.69 -10.43 1.52
N LEU A 374 9.42 -10.49 0.20
CA LEU A 374 8.42 -11.39 -0.39
C LEU A 374 9.01 -12.76 -0.78
N GLN A 375 10.31 -12.98 -0.59
CA GLN A 375 10.97 -14.21 -0.99
C GLN A 375 10.56 -15.37 -0.07
N GLY A 376 10.17 -16.51 -0.64
CA GLY A 376 9.71 -17.70 0.10
C GLY A 376 8.19 -17.74 0.38
N MET A 377 7.50 -16.59 0.36
CA MET A 377 6.03 -16.55 0.50
C MET A 377 5.31 -17.05 -0.77
N GLY A 378 4.23 -17.81 -0.59
CA GLY A 378 3.26 -18.06 -1.66
C GLY A 378 2.47 -16.80 -2.01
N GLU A 379 1.85 -16.76 -3.19
CA GLU A 379 1.12 -15.57 -3.65
C GLU A 379 -0.05 -15.22 -2.70
N THR A 380 -0.78 -16.22 -2.18
CA THR A 380 -1.90 -15.97 -1.27
C THR A 380 -1.47 -15.33 0.03
N GLU A 381 -0.32 -15.74 0.60
CA GLU A 381 0.24 -15.12 1.79
C GLU A 381 0.67 -13.67 1.52
N LYS A 382 1.31 -13.40 0.37
CA LYS A 382 1.66 -12.03 -0.05
C LYS A 382 0.40 -11.17 -0.17
N ALA A 383 -0.65 -11.72 -0.76
CA ALA A 383 -1.93 -11.05 -0.92
C ALA A 383 -2.56 -10.71 0.43
N PHE A 384 -2.56 -11.67 1.38
CA PHE A 384 -3.08 -11.45 2.73
C PHE A 384 -2.33 -10.32 3.44
N VAL A 385 -0.99 -10.34 3.41
CA VAL A 385 -0.16 -9.30 4.03
C VAL A 385 -0.37 -7.93 3.38
N ALA A 386 -0.53 -7.88 2.06
CA ALA A 386 -0.88 -6.66 1.33
C ALA A 386 -2.28 -6.16 1.72
N ALA A 387 -3.25 -7.06 1.90
CA ALA A 387 -4.60 -6.72 2.38
C ALA A 387 -4.57 -6.11 3.78
N VAL A 388 -3.83 -6.68 4.72
CA VAL A 388 -3.66 -6.11 6.07
C VAL A 388 -2.99 -4.73 6.01
N SER A 389 -1.97 -4.56 5.16
CA SER A 389 -1.33 -3.26 4.94
C SER A 389 -2.32 -2.23 4.38
N ARG A 390 -3.20 -2.63 3.46
CA ARG A 390 -4.26 -1.77 2.91
C ARG A 390 -5.27 -1.33 3.96
N LEU A 391 -5.61 -2.17 4.94
CA LEU A 391 -6.46 -1.74 6.07
C LEU A 391 -5.86 -0.55 6.82
N GLY A 392 -4.54 -0.48 6.91
CA GLY A 392 -3.79 0.62 7.51
C GLY A 392 -3.91 1.97 6.79
N ARG A 393 -4.51 2.02 5.60
CA ARG A 393 -4.76 3.27 4.87
C ARG A 393 -6.12 3.88 5.17
N TYR A 394 -6.99 3.13 5.86
CA TYR A 394 -8.24 3.65 6.41
C TYR A 394 -7.96 4.30 7.78
N PRO A 395 -8.74 5.31 8.20
CA PRO A 395 -8.63 5.92 9.53
C PRO A 395 -9.22 4.97 10.58
N ILE A 396 -8.44 3.97 10.99
CA ILE A 396 -8.86 2.89 11.88
C ILE A 396 -7.93 2.77 13.07
N VAL A 397 -8.49 2.31 14.18
CA VAL A 397 -7.73 1.83 15.34
C VAL A 397 -8.28 0.47 15.72
N GLY A 398 -7.41 -0.40 16.24
CA GLY A 398 -7.84 -1.74 16.59
C GLY A 398 -6.74 -2.78 16.54
N GLY A 399 -7.16 -4.03 16.51
CA GLY A 399 -6.28 -5.17 16.39
C GLY A 399 -6.89 -6.31 15.63
N LEU A 400 -6.02 -7.20 15.18
CA LEU A 400 -6.31 -8.39 14.39
C LEU A 400 -5.44 -9.53 14.89
N ALA A 401 -6.04 -10.69 15.14
CA ALA A 401 -5.33 -11.94 15.34
C ALA A 401 -5.94 -13.01 14.43
N VAL A 402 -5.09 -13.68 13.66
CA VAL A 402 -5.46 -14.73 12.73
C VAL A 402 -4.68 -15.99 13.11
N LYS A 403 -5.39 -17.09 13.35
CA LYS A 403 -4.82 -18.40 13.66
C LYS A 403 -5.26 -19.39 12.60
N TRP A 404 -4.31 -19.95 11.85
CA TRP A 404 -4.54 -21.00 10.86
C TRP A 404 -4.31 -22.37 11.47
N HIS A 405 -5.27 -23.25 11.25
CA HIS A 405 -5.28 -24.62 11.69
C HIS A 405 -5.53 -25.53 10.48
N SER A 406 -5.48 -26.85 10.66
CA SER A 406 -5.79 -27.79 9.56
C SER A 406 -7.26 -27.77 9.14
N ASP A 407 -8.17 -27.36 10.03
CA ASP A 407 -9.61 -27.34 9.84
C ASP A 407 -10.15 -26.00 9.31
N GLY A 408 -9.30 -24.97 9.20
CA GLY A 408 -9.71 -23.64 8.77
C GLY A 408 -8.92 -22.53 9.46
N VAL A 409 -9.49 -21.32 9.43
CA VAL A 409 -8.91 -20.12 10.02
C VAL A 409 -9.83 -19.54 11.09
N ARG A 410 -9.24 -19.14 12.22
CA ARG A 410 -9.90 -18.45 13.33
C ARG A 410 -9.43 -17.00 13.34
N ILE A 411 -10.36 -16.05 13.24
CA ILE A 411 -10.05 -14.62 13.15
C ILE A 411 -10.72 -13.88 14.31
N GLU A 412 -9.91 -13.14 15.06
CA GLU A 412 -10.34 -12.19 16.09
C GLU A 412 -9.98 -10.78 15.62
N SER A 413 -10.93 -9.86 15.70
CA SER A 413 -10.69 -8.48 15.31
C SER A 413 -11.49 -7.50 16.15
N ALA A 414 -10.96 -6.30 16.31
CA ALA A 414 -11.67 -5.18 16.87
C ALA A 414 -11.29 -3.89 16.15
N PHE A 415 -11.85 -3.69 14.96
CA PHE A 415 -11.62 -2.48 14.19
C PHE A 415 -12.64 -1.41 14.56
N SER A 416 -12.15 -0.19 14.79
CA SER A 416 -12.97 1.02 14.89
C SER A 416 -12.59 1.95 13.75
N LEU A 417 -13.49 2.11 12.78
CA LEU A 417 -13.39 3.06 11.69
C LEU A 417 -13.85 4.45 12.15
N HIS A 418 -13.03 5.46 11.89
CA HIS A 418 -13.24 6.84 12.31
C HIS A 418 -13.65 7.78 11.16
N ASP A 419 -14.02 7.22 10.01
CA ASP A 419 -14.64 7.94 8.90
C ASP A 419 -15.86 7.15 8.37
N PRO A 420 -17.09 7.58 8.66
CA PRO A 420 -18.31 6.92 8.17
C PRO A 420 -18.41 6.86 6.65
N ALA A 421 -17.83 7.82 5.92
CA ALA A 421 -17.90 7.88 4.46
C ALA A 421 -17.16 6.69 3.81
N MET A 422 -16.16 6.14 4.49
CA MET A 422 -15.39 4.97 4.03
C MET A 422 -15.97 3.64 4.49
N LYS A 423 -17.15 3.61 5.13
CA LYS A 423 -17.76 2.37 5.67
C LYS A 423 -17.86 1.26 4.64
N ARG A 424 -18.38 1.57 3.45
CA ARG A 424 -18.61 0.58 2.38
C ARG A 424 -17.30 -0.02 1.90
N SER A 425 -16.33 0.81 1.54
CA SER A 425 -15.02 0.36 1.02
C SER A 425 -14.21 -0.36 2.09
N PHE A 426 -14.27 0.09 3.35
CA PHE A 426 -13.63 -0.60 4.47
C PHE A 426 -14.20 -1.99 4.71
N HIS A 427 -15.53 -2.16 4.68
CA HIS A 427 -16.15 -3.49 4.78
C HIS A 427 -15.68 -4.42 3.66
N GLN A 428 -15.54 -3.92 2.42
CA GLN A 428 -15.00 -4.73 1.31
C GLN A 428 -13.53 -5.12 1.57
N ALA A 429 -12.71 -4.19 2.05
CA ALA A 429 -11.31 -4.45 2.36
C ALA A 429 -11.16 -5.52 3.46
N VAL A 430 -11.99 -5.45 4.51
CA VAL A 430 -12.06 -6.46 5.57
C VAL A 430 -12.47 -7.82 5.01
N ASN A 431 -13.51 -7.88 4.17
CA ASN A 431 -13.96 -9.13 3.55
C ASN A 431 -12.90 -9.72 2.60
N ASN A 432 -12.17 -8.89 1.87
CA ASN A 432 -11.03 -9.31 1.06
C ASN A 432 -9.94 -9.95 1.92
N MET A 433 -9.56 -9.30 3.03
CA MET A 433 -8.56 -9.82 3.97
C MET A 433 -8.99 -11.19 4.52
N VAL A 434 -10.26 -11.34 4.94
CA VAL A 434 -10.80 -12.61 5.44
C VAL A 434 -10.79 -13.69 4.35
N ASN A 435 -11.23 -13.38 3.13
CA ASN A 435 -11.23 -14.35 2.04
C ASN A 435 -9.81 -14.80 1.67
N LEU A 436 -8.84 -13.89 1.65
CA LEU A 436 -7.44 -14.23 1.44
C LEU A 436 -6.88 -15.09 2.57
N ALA A 437 -7.24 -14.79 3.83
CA ALA A 437 -6.84 -15.61 4.97
C ALA A 437 -7.37 -17.04 4.84
N ARG A 438 -8.60 -17.24 4.36
CA ARG A 438 -9.18 -18.58 4.14
C ARG A 438 -8.42 -19.38 3.09
N GLY A 439 -7.78 -18.73 2.12
CA GLY A 439 -6.96 -19.38 1.09
C GLY A 439 -5.53 -19.72 1.53
N VAL A 440 -5.13 -19.37 2.74
CA VAL A 440 -3.83 -19.77 3.32
C VAL A 440 -4.03 -21.08 4.05
N TYR A 441 -3.38 -22.16 3.59
CA TYR A 441 -3.44 -23.49 4.21
C TYR A 441 -2.32 -23.76 5.21
N ARG A 442 -1.36 -22.84 5.32
CA ARG A 442 -0.24 -22.98 6.23
C ARG A 442 -0.68 -22.69 7.67
N GLN A 443 -0.32 -23.58 8.59
CA GLN A 443 -0.56 -23.38 10.01
C GLN A 443 0.35 -22.28 10.58
N GLY A 444 -0.20 -21.46 11.46
CA GLY A 444 0.54 -20.38 12.09
C GLY A 444 -0.37 -19.32 12.68
N THR A 445 0.24 -18.29 13.25
CA THR A 445 -0.47 -17.16 13.84
C THR A 445 0.06 -15.88 13.21
N PHE A 446 -0.84 -14.96 12.87
CA PHE A 446 -0.52 -13.61 12.44
C PHE A 446 -1.28 -12.62 13.31
N LYS A 447 -0.59 -11.60 13.81
CA LYS A 447 -1.18 -10.54 14.61
C LYS A 447 -0.85 -9.18 13.99
N ALA A 448 -1.81 -8.27 14.05
CA ALA A 448 -1.61 -6.87 13.69
C ALA A 448 -2.34 -5.94 14.65
N VAL A 449 -1.78 -4.75 14.82
CA VAL A 449 -2.31 -3.64 15.62
C VAL A 449 -2.35 -2.42 14.72
N MET A 450 -3.43 -1.66 14.82
CA MET A 450 -3.60 -0.39 14.16
C MET A 450 -3.81 0.68 15.22
N TYR A 451 -2.94 1.69 15.25
CA TYR A 451 -3.02 2.78 16.22
C TYR A 451 -2.90 4.14 15.52
N ASN A 452 -3.34 5.18 16.22
CA ASN A 452 -3.23 6.55 15.73
C ASN A 452 -1.81 7.06 15.98
N ALA A 453 -1.04 7.33 14.92
CA ALA A 453 0.30 7.86 15.02
C ALA A 453 0.37 9.17 15.80
N ARG A 454 -0.68 10.01 15.70
CA ARG A 454 -0.78 11.30 16.40
C ARG A 454 -0.78 11.18 17.92
N ASP A 455 -1.18 10.02 18.44
CA ASP A 455 -1.24 9.74 19.87
C ASP A 455 0.06 9.07 20.39
N THR A 456 1.07 8.92 19.53
CA THR A 456 2.37 8.36 19.89
C THR A 456 3.14 9.31 20.81
N ILE A 457 3.62 8.80 21.94
CA ILE A 457 4.48 9.54 22.85
C ILE A 457 5.93 9.36 22.41
N HIS A 458 6.63 10.47 22.18
CA HIS A 458 8.05 10.48 21.81
C HIS A 458 8.89 11.01 22.96
N LEU A 459 9.86 10.22 23.40
CA LEU A 459 10.78 10.54 24.49
C LEU A 459 12.23 10.45 23.98
N ASP A 460 12.98 11.52 24.16
CA ASP A 460 14.37 11.60 23.72
C ASP A 460 15.32 11.59 24.92
N ARG A 461 16.51 11.02 24.73
CA ARG A 461 17.63 11.08 25.67
C ARG A 461 18.93 11.47 24.97
N ARG A 462 19.92 11.99 25.70
CA ARG A 462 21.18 12.47 25.08
C ARG A 462 22.13 11.32 24.74
N SER A 463 22.16 10.29 25.58
CA SER A 463 23.02 9.11 25.45
C SER A 463 22.24 7.83 25.80
N PRO A 464 22.58 6.66 25.22
CA PRO A 464 22.03 5.36 25.61
C PRO A 464 22.13 5.01 27.10
N ASP A 465 23.06 5.64 27.82
CA ASP A 465 23.28 5.40 29.25
C ASP A 465 22.34 6.20 30.17
N GLU A 466 21.71 7.25 29.64
CA GLU A 466 20.76 8.08 30.38
C GLU A 466 19.35 7.43 30.39
N PRO A 467 18.58 7.59 31.48
CA PRO A 467 17.19 7.15 31.52
C PRO A 467 16.32 8.05 30.65
N PHE A 468 15.25 7.49 30.08
CA PHE A 468 14.19 8.28 29.47
C PHE A 468 13.45 9.07 30.55
N THR A 469 13.06 10.31 30.25
CA THR A 469 12.31 11.16 31.18
C THR A 469 10.98 11.57 30.57
N VAL A 470 9.89 11.32 31.31
CA VAL A 470 8.53 11.71 30.89
C VAL A 470 8.24 13.13 31.41
N PRO A 471 7.94 14.10 30.54
CA PRO A 471 7.55 15.43 31.01
C PRO A 471 6.21 15.37 31.75
N LYS A 472 6.05 16.15 32.83
CA LYS A 472 4.88 16.12 33.76
C LYS A 472 3.49 16.28 33.14
N ARG A 473 3.40 16.66 31.86
CA ARG A 473 2.14 16.90 31.13
C ARG A 473 1.70 15.75 30.24
N PHE A 474 2.47 14.67 30.16
CA PHE A 474 2.14 13.52 29.33
C PHE A 474 1.25 12.55 30.09
N ALA A 475 0.20 12.09 29.42
CA ALA A 475 -0.68 11.01 29.84
C ALA A 475 -0.93 10.12 28.63
N ILE A 476 -1.17 8.82 28.86
CA ILE A 476 -1.57 7.90 27.79
C ILE A 476 -3.05 8.16 27.50
N PRO A 477 -3.43 8.58 26.28
CA PRO A 477 -4.83 8.85 25.97
C PRO A 477 -5.66 7.57 25.92
N TYR A 478 -6.90 7.66 26.40
CA TYR A 478 -7.88 6.58 26.30
C TYR A 478 -9.29 7.15 26.06
N LEU A 479 -10.18 6.31 25.55
CA LEU A 479 -11.60 6.64 25.37
C LEU A 479 -12.44 5.87 26.39
N VAL A 480 -13.44 6.52 26.99
CA VAL A 480 -14.46 5.84 27.79
C VAL A 480 -15.68 5.65 26.93
N THR A 481 -16.12 4.41 26.73
CA THR A 481 -17.32 4.10 25.95
C THR A 481 -18.12 3.04 26.70
N PRO A 482 -19.19 3.41 27.42
CA PRO A 482 -20.00 2.43 28.13
C PRO A 482 -20.68 1.49 27.12
N VAL A 483 -20.41 0.19 27.22
CA VAL A 483 -21.10 -0.83 26.42
C VAL A 483 -22.51 -1.02 27.00
N PRO A 484 -23.56 -1.19 26.16
CA PRO A 484 -24.89 -1.55 26.66
C PRO A 484 -24.85 -2.84 27.50
N GLN A 485 -25.56 -2.84 28.63
CA GLN A 485 -25.55 -3.88 29.68
C GLN A 485 -25.98 -5.31 29.28
N ASP A 486 -26.30 -5.57 28.01
CA ASP A 486 -26.75 -6.88 27.52
C ASP A 486 -25.61 -7.81 27.06
N ASP A 487 -24.36 -7.35 27.05
CA ASP A 487 -23.21 -8.19 26.70
C ASP A 487 -22.80 -9.08 27.88
N LYS A 488 -22.96 -10.40 27.71
CA LYS A 488 -22.68 -11.40 28.75
C LYS A 488 -21.23 -11.30 29.24
N PRO A 489 -21.00 -11.23 30.57
CA PRO A 489 -19.67 -11.14 31.15
C PRO A 489 -19.03 -12.52 31.22
N GLU A 490 -18.63 -13.11 30.10
CA GLU A 490 -17.93 -14.40 30.16
C GLU A 490 -17.05 -14.63 28.91
N ARG A 491 -15.78 -14.20 29.01
CA ARG A 491 -14.57 -14.99 28.66
C ARG A 491 -13.30 -14.15 28.81
N MET A 492 -12.50 -14.48 29.84
CA MET A 492 -11.21 -13.88 30.18
C MET A 492 -10.18 -13.97 29.04
N HIS A 493 -9.40 -12.91 28.96
CA HIS A 493 -8.55 -12.38 27.90
C HIS A 493 -7.42 -13.29 27.41
N SER A 494 -6.82 -12.95 26.26
CA SER A 494 -5.54 -13.54 25.81
C SER A 494 -4.51 -12.43 25.76
N TYR A 495 -3.73 -12.30 26.84
CA TYR A 495 -2.39 -11.73 26.80
C TYR A 495 -1.47 -12.84 26.28
N PHE A 496 -0.95 -12.68 25.06
CA PHE A 496 0.08 -13.52 24.42
C PHE A 496 0.26 -14.94 25.04
N GLU A 497 -0.76 -15.80 24.98
CA GLU A 497 -0.72 -17.15 25.57
C GLU A 497 0.28 -18.11 24.88
N ASP A 498 0.92 -17.68 23.78
CA ASP A 498 1.84 -18.52 23.00
C ASP A 498 3.30 -18.03 23.13
N GLY A 499 3.81 -17.93 24.36
CA GLY A 499 5.23 -17.74 24.65
C GLY A 499 5.85 -16.40 24.22
N ARG A 500 7.18 -16.26 24.42
CA ARG A 500 7.95 -15.11 23.91
C ARG A 500 7.80 -15.05 22.39
N ASP A 501 7.21 -13.97 21.87
CA ASP A 501 7.30 -13.69 20.44
C ASP A 501 8.80 -13.56 20.10
N PRO A 502 9.35 -14.37 19.18
CA PRO A 502 10.78 -14.37 18.90
C PRO A 502 11.26 -13.04 18.27
N ASP A 503 10.35 -12.12 17.97
CA ASP A 503 10.64 -10.75 17.52
C ASP A 503 10.66 -9.73 18.69
N GLU A 504 10.15 -10.06 19.88
CA GLU A 504 10.20 -9.19 21.07
C GLU A 504 11.52 -9.36 21.84
N HIS A 505 12.45 -8.42 21.62
CA HIS A 505 13.77 -8.42 22.25
C HIS A 505 13.87 -7.49 23.47
N LEU A 506 12.86 -6.65 23.68
CA LEU A 506 12.82 -5.73 24.80
C LEU A 506 12.15 -6.40 26.00
N VAL A 507 12.88 -6.50 27.12
CA VAL A 507 12.30 -6.92 28.40
C VAL A 507 11.90 -5.66 29.16
N LEU A 508 10.60 -5.51 29.43
CA LEU A 508 10.11 -4.40 30.23
C LEU A 508 10.37 -4.64 31.73
N PRO A 509 10.60 -3.56 32.52
CA PRO A 509 10.73 -3.66 33.97
C PRO A 509 9.49 -4.30 34.61
N ASP A 510 9.69 -5.06 35.70
CA ASP A 510 8.61 -5.72 36.46
C ASP A 510 7.50 -4.75 36.86
N ARG A 511 7.86 -3.50 37.15
CA ARG A 511 6.92 -2.44 37.49
C ARG A 511 5.92 -2.13 36.36
N ILE A 512 6.40 -2.10 35.11
CA ILE A 512 5.55 -1.95 33.92
C ILE A 512 4.73 -3.22 33.70
N MET A 513 5.36 -4.40 33.83
CA MET A 513 4.68 -5.69 33.66
C MET A 513 3.51 -5.87 34.64
N ASN A 514 3.73 -5.58 35.93
CA ASN A 514 2.71 -5.67 36.97
C ASN A 514 1.55 -4.71 36.69
N ALA A 515 1.82 -3.49 36.20
CA ALA A 515 0.77 -2.56 35.82
C ALA A 515 -0.04 -3.05 34.62
N ILE A 516 0.62 -3.67 33.63
CA ILE A 516 -0.02 -4.27 32.46
C ILE A 516 -0.88 -5.49 32.84
N GLU A 517 -0.41 -6.34 33.76
CA GLU A 517 -1.18 -7.46 34.31
C GLU A 517 -2.39 -7.00 35.13
N ALA A 518 -2.26 -5.89 35.87
CA ALA A 518 -3.38 -5.28 36.57
C ALA A 518 -4.40 -4.69 35.60
N LEU A 519 -3.95 -4.02 34.53
CA LEU A 519 -4.82 -3.52 33.47
C LEU A 519 -5.65 -4.65 32.86
N ASP A 520 -5.08 -5.85 32.69
CA ASP A 520 -5.82 -7.00 32.16
C ASP A 520 -7.07 -7.37 32.99
N ARG A 521 -7.10 -7.03 34.28
CA ARG A 521 -8.27 -7.31 35.12
C ARG A 521 -9.40 -6.31 34.91
N ILE A 522 -9.12 -5.16 34.33
CA ILE A 522 -10.10 -4.10 34.02
C ILE A 522 -10.73 -4.40 32.66
N HIS A 523 -12.06 -4.27 32.58
CA HIS A 523 -12.81 -4.46 31.34
C HIS A 523 -12.53 -3.33 30.34
N HIS A 524 -11.57 -3.56 29.46
CA HIS A 524 -11.09 -2.60 28.47
C HIS A 524 -10.63 -3.30 27.20
N THR A 525 -10.37 -2.51 26.16
CA THR A 525 -9.70 -2.93 24.92
C THR A 525 -8.56 -1.99 24.63
N GLY A 526 -7.54 -2.47 23.95
CA GLY A 526 -6.46 -1.59 23.56
C GLY A 526 -5.15 -2.29 23.30
N CYS A 527 -4.13 -1.47 23.12
CA CYS A 527 -2.75 -1.89 23.00
C CYS A 527 -1.80 -0.83 23.54
N ILE A 528 -0.61 -1.27 23.92
CA ILE A 528 0.54 -0.42 24.18
C ILE A 528 1.78 -1.09 23.59
N ILE A 529 2.58 -0.35 22.83
CA ILE A 529 3.79 -0.84 22.18
C ILE A 529 4.93 0.12 22.50
N PHE A 530 6.05 -0.42 22.98
CA PHE A 530 7.27 0.32 23.28
C PHE A 530 8.29 0.03 22.18
N GLU A 531 8.75 1.08 21.48
CA GLU A 531 9.85 1.00 20.51
C GLU A 531 11.05 1.78 21.09
N VAL A 532 12.11 1.06 21.48
CA VAL A 532 13.30 1.63 22.12
C VAL A 532 14.50 1.61 21.16
N LEU A 533 14.96 2.81 20.85
CA LEU A 533 16.17 3.11 20.07
C LEU A 533 17.27 3.67 20.97
N PRO A 534 18.53 3.74 20.49
CA PRO A 534 19.64 4.27 21.29
C PRO A 534 19.35 5.64 21.93
N GLN A 535 18.67 6.55 21.23
CA GLN A 535 18.39 7.90 21.72
C GLN A 535 16.89 8.25 21.84
N ASN A 536 16.00 7.36 21.41
CA ASN A 536 14.57 7.65 21.30
C ASN A 536 13.76 6.48 21.83
N LEU A 537 12.69 6.76 22.55
CA LEU A 537 11.66 5.82 22.93
C LEU A 537 10.34 6.33 22.38
N LYS A 538 9.62 5.46 21.67
CA LYS A 538 8.25 5.73 21.23
C LYS A 538 7.31 4.80 21.98
N ILE A 539 6.21 5.36 22.49
CA ILE A 539 5.13 4.59 23.11
C ILE A 539 3.89 4.79 22.24
N HIS A 540 3.57 3.76 21.46
CA HIS A 540 2.35 3.70 20.67
C HIS A 540 1.24 3.10 21.51
N ASN A 541 0.04 3.65 21.41
CA ASN A 541 -1.06 3.21 22.26
C ASN A 541 -2.41 3.42 21.59
N TYR A 542 -3.37 2.62 22.04
CA TYR A 542 -4.79 2.81 21.80
C TYR A 542 -5.50 2.16 22.97
N TYR A 543 -6.32 2.90 23.72
CA TYR A 543 -7.11 2.32 24.80
C TYR A 543 -8.56 2.79 24.73
N ARG A 544 -9.48 1.85 24.94
CA ARG A 544 -10.90 2.11 25.17
C ARG A 544 -11.34 1.35 26.42
N LEU A 545 -11.67 2.10 27.46
CA LEU A 545 -12.28 1.61 28.67
C LEU A 545 -13.76 1.34 28.43
N LEU A 546 -14.19 0.12 28.75
CA LEU A 546 -15.57 -0.34 28.56
C LEU A 546 -16.37 -0.28 29.86
N ASP A 547 -15.69 -0.30 31.01
CA ASP A 547 -16.28 -0.10 32.34
C ASP A 547 -15.87 1.25 32.94
N ALA A 548 -16.76 2.23 32.82
CA ALA A 548 -16.53 3.58 33.33
C ALA A 548 -16.37 3.63 34.87
N SER A 549 -16.82 2.61 35.61
CA SER A 549 -16.66 2.61 37.07
C SER A 549 -15.21 2.41 37.52
N GLN A 550 -14.36 1.85 36.65
CA GLN A 550 -12.94 1.56 36.92
C GLN A 550 -12.00 2.64 36.35
N GLU A 551 -12.51 3.78 35.89
CA GLU A 551 -11.71 4.82 35.21
C GLU A 551 -10.54 5.34 36.05
N ALA A 552 -10.76 5.61 37.34
CA ALA A 552 -9.71 6.11 38.23
C ALA A 552 -8.56 5.09 38.42
N GLU A 553 -8.88 3.81 38.53
CA GLU A 553 -7.89 2.74 38.63
C GLU A 553 -7.15 2.55 37.30
N PHE A 554 -7.88 2.59 36.19
CA PHE A 554 -7.32 2.49 34.84
C PHE A 554 -6.32 3.62 34.56
N GLU A 555 -6.68 4.86 34.87
CA GLU A 555 -5.79 6.02 34.73
C GLU A 555 -4.54 5.91 35.62
N ALA A 556 -4.71 5.47 36.86
CA ALA A 556 -3.60 5.27 37.79
C ALA A 556 -2.56 4.26 37.26
N LEU A 557 -3.02 3.15 36.68
CA LEU A 557 -2.14 2.14 36.09
C LEU A 557 -1.39 2.65 34.85
N LEU A 558 -2.05 3.42 33.99
CA LEU A 558 -1.39 4.06 32.84
C LEU A 558 -0.31 5.07 33.28
N ASN A 559 -0.58 5.83 34.34
CA ASN A 559 0.39 6.75 34.92
C ASN A 559 1.58 6.02 35.57
N GLU A 560 1.33 4.86 36.19
CA GLU A 560 2.37 4.00 36.75
C GLU A 560 3.31 3.46 35.66
N ILE A 561 2.76 3.06 34.51
CA ILE A 561 3.55 2.67 33.34
C ILE A 561 4.48 3.81 32.92
N LEU A 562 3.95 5.04 32.77
CA LEU A 562 4.76 6.20 32.40
C LEU A 562 5.82 6.56 33.45
N ALA A 563 5.50 6.42 34.74
CA ALA A 563 6.45 6.69 35.82
C ALA A 563 7.64 5.72 35.82
N ALA A 564 7.44 4.48 35.36
CA ALA A 564 8.45 3.43 35.28
C ALA A 564 9.24 3.42 33.95
N VAL A 565 8.91 4.28 32.98
CA VAL A 565 9.61 4.35 31.67
C VAL A 565 11.12 4.59 31.80
N GLY A 566 11.56 5.33 32.81
CA GLY A 566 12.98 5.58 33.07
C GLY A 566 13.77 4.33 33.48
N GLU A 567 13.08 3.26 33.87
CA GLU A 567 13.67 1.98 34.27
C GLU A 567 13.92 1.04 33.08
N ILE A 568 13.38 1.35 31.88
CA ILE A 568 13.54 0.53 30.67
C ILE A 568 15.02 0.44 30.28
N ARG A 569 15.52 -0.79 30.15
CA ARG A 569 16.88 -1.12 29.69
C ARG A 569 16.83 -2.00 28.45
N GLY A 570 17.84 -1.88 27.60
CA GLY A 570 17.91 -2.60 26.33
C GLY A 570 17.34 -1.81 25.15
N LEU A 571 17.39 -2.43 23.98
CA LEU A 571 16.89 -1.89 22.72
C LEU A 571 15.94 -2.92 22.11
N GLY A 572 15.00 -2.45 21.31
CA GLY A 572 14.04 -3.32 20.62
C GLY A 572 12.60 -2.90 20.88
N ILE A 573 11.68 -3.81 20.59
CA ILE A 573 10.24 -3.56 20.66
C ILE A 573 9.59 -4.60 21.59
N CYS A 574 8.57 -4.17 22.33
CA CYS A 574 7.67 -5.05 23.07
C CYS A 574 6.26 -4.46 23.03
N GLY A 575 5.24 -5.29 22.80
CA GLY A 575 3.86 -4.84 22.65
C GLY A 575 2.85 -5.70 23.41
N TYR A 576 1.81 -5.05 23.93
CA TYR A 576 0.69 -5.69 24.61
C TYR A 576 -0.59 -5.27 23.91
N MET A 577 -1.51 -6.21 23.73
CA MET A 577 -2.81 -5.96 23.11
C MET A 577 -3.88 -6.81 23.78
N LYS A 578 -5.03 -6.18 24.00
CA LYS A 578 -6.24 -6.76 24.55
C LYS A 578 -7.41 -6.51 23.60
N LEU A 579 -7.91 -7.58 22.98
CA LEU A 579 -9.10 -7.53 22.14
C LEU A 579 -10.37 -7.68 23.01
N PRO A 580 -11.47 -6.96 22.68
CA PRO A 580 -12.72 -6.95 23.47
C PRO A 580 -13.39 -8.30 23.61
N TYR A 581 -13.30 -9.16 22.59
CA TYR A 581 -14.13 -10.34 22.46
C TYR A 581 -13.26 -11.58 22.15
N LYS A 582 -13.38 -12.62 22.96
CA LYS A 582 -12.96 -14.00 22.64
C LYS A 582 -14.11 -14.75 21.94
N ASP A 583 -14.57 -14.20 20.81
CA ASP A 583 -15.42 -14.93 19.87
C ASP A 583 -14.72 -15.01 18.50
N PRO A 584 -13.65 -15.83 18.39
CA PRO A 584 -12.97 -16.03 17.13
C PRO A 584 -13.97 -16.55 16.10
N ARG A 585 -14.21 -15.77 15.04
CA ARG A 585 -15.00 -16.26 13.92
C ARG A 585 -14.19 -17.32 13.19
N HIS A 586 -14.77 -18.50 13.10
CA HIS A 586 -14.19 -19.61 12.36
C HIS A 586 -14.66 -19.56 10.90
N PHE A 587 -13.72 -19.81 9.98
CA PHE A 587 -13.99 -19.92 8.56
C PHE A 587 -13.28 -21.13 7.97
N ASP A 588 -13.98 -21.87 7.13
CA ASP A 588 -13.40 -22.96 6.35
C ASP A 588 -12.38 -22.43 5.34
N HIS A 589 -11.38 -23.26 5.05
CA HIS A 589 -10.46 -23.03 3.94
C HIS A 589 -11.19 -23.01 2.60
N ILE A 590 -10.65 -22.21 1.67
CA ILE A 590 -11.14 -22.15 0.30
C ILE A 590 -9.97 -22.15 -0.68
N ASP A 591 -10.13 -22.81 -1.81
CA ASP A 591 -9.19 -22.66 -2.92
C ASP A 591 -9.45 -21.35 -3.67
N GLN A 592 -10.73 -21.08 -3.95
CA GLN A 592 -11.19 -19.89 -4.65
C GLN A 592 -12.62 -19.52 -4.28
N LEU A 593 -12.97 -18.26 -4.45
CA LEU A 593 -14.34 -17.79 -4.39
C LEU A 593 -15.17 -18.33 -5.58
N PRO A 594 -16.48 -18.53 -5.40
CA PRO A 594 -17.34 -19.00 -6.47
C PRO A 594 -17.37 -18.00 -7.63
N GLU A 595 -17.48 -18.53 -8.85
CA GLU A 595 -17.62 -17.71 -10.05
C GLU A 595 -18.92 -16.88 -9.97
N LYS A 596 -18.80 -15.61 -10.30
CA LYS A 596 -19.89 -14.64 -10.31
C LYS A 596 -19.70 -13.75 -11.53
N TYR A 597 -20.55 -13.94 -12.54
CA TYR A 597 -20.51 -13.16 -13.78
C TYR A 597 -21.64 -12.15 -13.85
N SER A 598 -21.43 -11.08 -14.63
CA SER A 598 -22.51 -10.19 -15.04
C SER A 598 -23.66 -10.96 -15.72
N PRO A 599 -24.93 -10.61 -15.48
CA PRO A 599 -26.08 -11.30 -16.07
C PRO A 599 -26.06 -11.20 -17.61
N ARG A 600 -26.51 -12.26 -18.31
CA ARG A 600 -26.52 -12.33 -19.79
C ARG A 600 -27.41 -11.27 -20.44
N ASN A 601 -28.49 -10.86 -19.78
CA ASN A 601 -29.40 -9.81 -20.25
C ASN A 601 -29.57 -8.72 -19.17
N PRO A 602 -28.61 -7.79 -19.05
CA PRO A 602 -28.66 -6.75 -18.02
C PRO A 602 -29.86 -5.80 -18.16
N ARG A 603 -30.53 -5.74 -19.32
CA ARG A 603 -31.69 -4.86 -19.55
C ARG A 603 -33.03 -5.58 -19.57
N GLY A 604 -33.04 -6.90 -19.60
CA GLY A 604 -34.25 -7.69 -19.76
C GLY A 604 -34.39 -8.71 -18.65
N GLU A 605 -34.69 -8.21 -17.45
CA GLU A 605 -35.55 -8.82 -16.44
C GLU A 605 -35.58 -7.85 -15.25
N GLY A 606 -36.77 -7.52 -14.76
CA GLY A 606 -36.95 -6.54 -13.70
C GLY A 606 -36.16 -6.94 -12.45
N VAL A 607 -35.12 -6.16 -12.15
CA VAL A 607 -34.49 -6.14 -10.82
C VAL A 607 -35.51 -5.50 -9.89
N VAL A 608 -36.50 -6.30 -9.48
CA VAL A 608 -37.35 -6.00 -8.34
C VAL A 608 -36.42 -6.06 -7.14
N ALA A 609 -36.05 -4.89 -6.62
CA ALA A 609 -35.63 -4.77 -5.25
C ALA A 609 -36.72 -5.43 -4.37
N ARG A 610 -36.48 -6.67 -3.94
CA ARG A 610 -37.27 -7.28 -2.88
C ARG A 610 -36.50 -7.11 -1.58
N GLY A 611 -36.98 -6.14 -0.80
CA GLY A 611 -36.98 -6.08 0.67
C GLY A 611 -35.64 -6.19 1.36
#